data_AF-A0A2V5W4J2-F1
#
_entry.id   AF-A0A2V5W4J2-F1
#
_cell.length_a   1.000
_cell.length_b   1.000
_cell.length_c   1.000
_cell.angle_alpha   90.00
_cell.angle_beta   90.00
_cell.angle_gamma   90.00
#
_symmetry.space_group_name_H-M   'P 1'
#
loop_
_entity.id
_entity.type
_entity.pdbx_description
1 polymer ?
#
loop_
_entity_poly.entity_id
_entity_poly.type
_entity_poly.pdbx_seq_one_letter_code
_entity_poly.pdbx_strand_id
1 'polypeptide(L)'
;MKPPEPDPAFEVSLRPPMFSEFTGQVKVCERLELLVEAAKKRGDVLEHILLSGPPGLGKTTLANIIANAMGTNIKNTSGPVIEKAGELAGLLTSLEKGDVLFIDEIHRLQPTIEEYLYPAM
;
A
#
# COMPACT_ATOMS: atom_id res chain seq x y z
N MET A 1 -20.21 -2.47 30.52
CA MET A 1 -19.89 -1.32 29.65
C MET A 1 -18.95 -1.82 28.58
N LYS A 2 -19.34 -1.81 27.30
CA LYS A 2 -18.42 -2.09 26.19
C LYS A 2 -17.44 -0.91 26.12
N PRO A 3 -16.10 -1.12 26.05
CA PRO A 3 -15.17 -0.01 25.88
C PRO A 3 -15.53 0.76 24.61
N PRO A 4 -15.32 2.09 24.58
CA PRO A 4 -15.52 2.88 23.38
C PRO A 4 -14.68 2.29 22.25
N GLU A 5 -15.29 2.13 21.07
CA GLU A 5 -14.56 1.69 19.89
C GLU A 5 -13.54 2.78 19.53
N PRO A 6 -12.28 2.41 19.19
CA PRO A 6 -11.24 3.37 18.89
C PRO A 6 -11.63 4.23 17.69
N ASP A 7 -11.39 5.54 17.79
CA ASP A 7 -11.61 6.50 16.70
C ASP A 7 -10.65 6.19 15.54
N PRO A 8 -11.15 5.85 14.33
CA PRO A 8 -10.31 5.55 13.18
C PRO A 8 -9.33 6.68 12.82
N ALA A 9 -9.73 7.94 13.03
CA ALA A 9 -8.88 9.09 12.78
C ALA A 9 -7.71 9.14 13.78
N PHE A 10 -7.97 8.75 15.03
CA PHE A 10 -6.95 8.64 16.06
C PHE A 10 -5.95 7.52 15.74
N GLU A 11 -6.40 6.36 15.28
CA GLU A 11 -5.51 5.27 14.86
C GLU A 11 -4.61 5.66 13.68
N VAL A 12 -5.12 6.43 12.72
CA VAL A 12 -4.30 6.95 11.60
C VAL A 12 -3.25 7.92 12.10
N SER A 13 -3.58 8.79 13.08
CA SER A 13 -2.63 9.75 13.65
C SER A 13 -1.44 9.12 14.39
N LEU A 14 -1.60 7.88 14.87
CA LEU A 14 -0.55 7.13 15.57
C LEU A 14 0.42 6.41 14.62
N ARG A 15 0.10 6.34 13.32
CA ARG A 15 0.96 5.66 12.33
C ARG A 15 2.10 6.60 11.92
N PRO A 16 3.36 6.12 11.93
CA PRO A 16 4.50 6.88 11.44
C PRO A 16 4.26 7.41 10.01
N PRO A 17 4.44 8.72 9.77
CA PRO A 17 4.26 9.32 8.44
C PRO A 17 5.51 9.17 7.56
N MET A 18 6.67 8.88 8.15
CA MET A 18 7.97 8.86 7.46
C MET A 18 8.77 7.60 7.82
N PHE A 19 9.70 7.20 6.93
CA PHE A 19 10.61 6.07 7.18
C PHE A 19 11.44 6.25 8.46
N SER A 20 11.89 7.47 8.73
CA SER A 20 12.67 7.82 9.94
C SER A 20 11.89 7.64 11.24
N GLU A 21 10.56 7.63 11.18
CA GLU A 21 9.67 7.46 12.33
C GLU A 21 9.17 6.01 12.46
N PHE A 22 9.44 5.16 11.47
CA PHE A 22 9.09 3.74 11.52
C PHE A 22 10.14 2.97 12.32
N THR A 23 9.78 2.59 13.55
CA THR A 23 10.70 1.91 14.46
C THR A 23 10.88 0.43 14.09
N GLY A 24 12.13 -0.01 13.95
CA GLY A 24 12.46 -1.40 13.59
C GLY A 24 12.50 -1.61 12.08
N GLN A 25 12.66 -2.88 11.65
CA GLN A 25 12.73 -3.25 10.22
C GLN A 25 13.76 -2.44 9.40
N VAL A 26 14.86 -2.00 10.01
CA VAL A 26 15.85 -1.04 9.43
C VAL A 26 16.22 -1.38 7.99
N LYS A 27 16.58 -2.63 7.70
CA LYS A 27 16.96 -3.08 6.36
C LYS A 27 15.83 -2.94 5.32
N VAL A 28 14.58 -3.13 5.73
CA VAL A 28 13.41 -2.98 4.85
C VAL A 28 13.19 -1.50 4.57
N CYS A 29 13.23 -0.65 5.60
CA CYS A 29 13.09 0.79 5.46
C CYS A 29 14.17 1.38 4.55
N GLU A 30 15.44 1.05 4.78
CA GLU A 30 16.57 1.50 3.94
C GLU A 30 16.38 1.10 2.46
N ARG A 31 15.92 -0.13 2.21
CA ARG A 31 15.67 -0.61 0.84
C ARG A 31 14.51 0.14 0.18
N LEU A 32 13.41 0.35 0.89
CA LEU A 32 12.25 1.06 0.37
C LEU A 32 12.57 2.53 0.11
N GLU A 33 13.29 3.18 1.02
CA GLU A 33 13.75 4.56 0.87
C GLU A 33 14.68 4.71 -0.35
N LEU A 34 15.61 3.78 -0.56
CA LEU A 34 16.46 3.75 -1.75
C LEU A 34 15.64 3.66 -3.06
N LEU A 35 14.60 2.81 -3.09
CA LEU A 35 13.73 2.65 -4.26
C LEU A 35 12.93 3.93 -4.55
N VAL A 36 12.34 4.53 -3.51
CA VAL A 36 11.60 5.81 -3.59
C VAL A 36 12.50 6.92 -4.13
N GLU A 37 13.69 7.09 -3.57
CA GLU A 37 14.63 8.13 -4.01
C GLU A 37 15.13 7.89 -5.44
N ALA A 38 15.31 6.64 -5.84
CA ALA A 38 15.67 6.30 -7.21
C ALA A 38 14.54 6.65 -8.20
N ALA A 39 13.27 6.34 -7.88
CA ALA A 39 12.12 6.68 -8.71
C ALA A 39 11.95 8.20 -8.84
N LYS A 40 12.04 8.93 -7.73
CA LYS A 40 12.00 10.41 -7.70
C LYS A 40 13.08 11.04 -8.57
N LYS A 41 14.33 10.56 -8.46
CA LYS A 41 15.45 11.09 -9.27
C LYS A 41 15.22 10.92 -10.77
N ARG A 42 14.49 9.87 -11.17
CA ARG A 42 14.11 9.65 -12.58
C ARG A 42 12.88 10.45 -13.00
N GLY A 43 12.13 11.03 -12.05
CA GLY A 43 10.82 11.64 -12.32
C GLY A 43 9.78 10.61 -12.78
N ASP A 44 9.91 9.38 -12.29
CA ASP A 44 9.11 8.23 -12.73
C ASP A 44 8.31 7.61 -11.57
N VAL A 45 7.38 6.70 -11.90
CA VAL A 45 6.59 5.97 -10.91
C VAL A 45 7.46 4.94 -10.17
N LEU A 46 7.06 4.65 -8.93
CA LEU A 46 7.70 3.58 -8.16
C LEU A 46 7.29 2.22 -8.72
N GLU A 47 8.25 1.30 -8.83
CA GLU A 47 7.98 -0.09 -9.22
C GLU A 47 7.06 -0.80 -8.21
N HIS A 48 6.43 -1.88 -8.65
CA HIS A 48 5.55 -2.68 -7.79
C HIS A 48 6.32 -3.35 -6.64
N ILE A 49 5.74 -3.29 -5.44
CA ILE A 49 6.35 -3.80 -4.20
C ILE A 49 5.43 -4.83 -3.56
N LEU A 50 5.99 -6.00 -3.24
CA LEU A 50 5.33 -7.01 -2.42
C LEU A 50 5.84 -6.92 -0.97
N LEU A 51 4.96 -6.55 -0.05
CA LEU A 51 5.22 -6.59 1.39
C LEU A 51 4.66 -7.91 1.96
N SER A 52 5.54 -8.78 2.46
CA SER A 52 5.16 -10.07 3.03
C SER A 52 5.65 -10.21 4.47
N GLY A 53 4.80 -10.76 5.33
CA GLY A 53 5.10 -11.02 6.73
C GLY A 53 3.84 -11.16 7.59
N PRO A 54 3.98 -11.65 8.84
CA PRO A 54 2.89 -11.74 9.81
C PRO A 54 2.03 -10.46 9.94
N PRO A 55 0.76 -10.58 10.38
CA PRO A 55 -0.06 -9.42 10.72
C PRO A 55 0.60 -8.60 11.84
N GLY A 56 0.35 -7.28 11.85
CA GLY A 56 0.87 -6.37 12.87
C GLY A 56 2.30 -5.86 12.66
N LEU A 57 3.03 -6.28 11.62
CA LEU A 57 4.39 -5.82 11.33
C LEU A 57 4.48 -4.49 10.55
N GLY A 58 3.38 -3.75 10.43
CA GLY A 58 3.38 -2.42 9.81
C GLY A 58 3.38 -2.39 8.28
N LYS A 59 2.95 -3.46 7.59
CA LYS A 59 2.83 -3.48 6.11
C LYS A 59 1.98 -2.33 5.57
N THR A 60 0.78 -2.16 6.14
CA THR A 60 -0.13 -1.05 5.79
C THR A 60 0.50 0.31 6.09
N THR A 61 1.22 0.43 7.21
CA THR A 61 1.94 1.66 7.56
C THR A 61 3.02 1.98 6.54
N LEU A 62 3.83 1.00 6.14
CA LEU A 62 4.87 1.17 5.11
C LEU A 62 4.28 1.59 3.76
N ALA A 63 3.13 1.06 3.36
CA ALA A 63 2.45 1.49 2.13
C ALA A 63 2.05 2.98 2.18
N ASN A 64 1.54 3.45 3.33
CA ASN A 64 1.22 4.87 3.53
C ASN A 64 2.48 5.75 3.53
N ILE A 65 3.56 5.30 4.17
CA ILE A 65 4.85 6.00 4.15
C ILE A 65 5.38 6.12 2.71
N ILE A 66 5.28 5.06 1.90
CA ILE A 66 5.70 5.07 0.50
C ILE A 66 4.91 6.10 -0.31
N ALA A 67 3.57 6.12 -0.20
CA ALA A 67 2.73 7.08 -0.90
C ALA A 67 3.05 8.53 -0.49
N ASN A 68 3.17 8.77 0.82
CA ASN A 68 3.57 10.08 1.35
C ASN A 68 4.96 10.50 0.84
N ALA A 69 5.92 9.58 0.86
CA ALA A 69 7.26 9.84 0.37
C ALA A 69 7.26 10.14 -1.14
N MET A 70 6.45 9.46 -1.95
CA MET A 70 6.27 9.74 -3.38
C MET A 70 5.46 11.01 -3.66
N GLY A 71 4.78 11.58 -2.66
CA GLY A 71 3.90 12.74 -2.83
C GLY A 71 2.64 12.43 -3.65
N THR A 72 2.14 11.19 -3.59
CA THR A 72 0.99 10.71 -4.35
C THR A 72 -0.11 10.18 -3.45
N ASN A 73 -1.31 9.96 -4.00
CA ASN A 73 -2.41 9.42 -3.21
C ASN A 73 -2.24 7.91 -3.00
N ILE A 74 -2.91 7.39 -1.98
CA ILE A 74 -3.04 5.95 -1.75
C ILE A 74 -4.50 5.52 -1.83
N LYS A 75 -4.77 4.47 -2.62
CA LYS A 75 -6.05 3.77 -2.64
C LYS A 75 -5.88 2.41 -1.99
N ASN A 76 -6.64 2.18 -0.93
CA ASN A 76 -6.59 0.94 -0.16
C ASN A 76 -7.74 0.02 -0.58
N THR A 77 -7.44 -1.26 -0.75
CA THR A 77 -8.40 -2.34 -0.94
C THR A 77 -7.83 -3.62 -0.33
N SER A 78 -8.55 -4.74 -0.41
CA SER A 78 -8.03 -6.04 0.00
C SER A 78 -8.43 -7.13 -0.99
N GLY A 79 -7.62 -8.20 -1.07
CA GLY A 79 -7.89 -9.35 -1.91
C GLY A 79 -9.31 -9.89 -1.76
N PRO A 80 -9.82 -10.11 -0.52
CA PRO A 80 -11.19 -10.59 -0.30
C PRO A 80 -12.31 -9.64 -0.73
N VAL A 81 -12.03 -8.33 -0.80
CA VAL A 81 -13.03 -7.31 -1.20
C VAL A 81 -13.23 -7.30 -2.71
N ILE A 82 -12.23 -7.73 -3.49
CA ILE A 82 -12.31 -7.76 -4.95
C ILE A 82 -12.92 -9.09 -5.37
N GLU A 83 -14.24 -9.08 -5.63
CA GLU A 83 -14.98 -10.28 -6.00
C GLU A 83 -15.15 -10.41 -7.51
N LYS A 84 -15.08 -9.28 -8.24
CA LYS A 84 -15.39 -9.22 -9.68
C LYS A 84 -14.35 -8.42 -10.45
N ALA A 85 -14.09 -8.80 -11.69
CA ALA A 85 -13.12 -8.13 -12.56
C ALA A 85 -13.48 -6.64 -12.79
N GLY A 86 -14.77 -6.30 -12.81
CA GLY A 86 -15.23 -4.92 -12.93
C GLY A 86 -14.85 -4.02 -11.75
N GLU A 87 -14.72 -4.57 -10.54
CA GLU A 87 -14.31 -3.81 -9.34
C GLU A 87 -12.83 -3.45 -9.41
N LEU A 88 -11.99 -4.43 -9.79
CA LEU A 88 -10.58 -4.20 -10.06
C LEU A 88 -10.40 -3.19 -11.21
N ALA A 89 -11.13 -3.34 -12.31
CA ALA A 89 -11.07 -2.40 -13.43
C ALA A 89 -11.49 -0.98 -13.02
N GLY A 90 -12.54 -0.85 -12.21
CA GLY A 90 -12.97 0.42 -11.65
C GLY A 90 -11.90 1.06 -10.75
N LEU A 91 -11.25 0.26 -9.90
CA LEU A 91 -10.13 0.74 -9.07
C LEU A 91 -8.97 1.24 -9.95
N LEU A 92 -8.52 0.43 -10.90
CA LEU A 92 -7.40 0.76 -11.78
C LEU A 92 -7.67 2.01 -12.63
N THR A 93 -8.86 2.12 -13.23
CA THR A 93 -9.24 3.29 -14.05
C THR A 93 -9.37 4.59 -13.24
N SER A 94 -9.57 4.48 -11.93
CA SER A 94 -9.67 5.64 -11.05
C SER A 94 -8.31 6.18 -10.60
N LEU A 95 -7.21 5.44 -10.79
CA LEU A 95 -5.88 5.83 -10.32
C LEU A 95 -5.31 6.96 -11.17
N GLU A 96 -4.69 7.94 -10.53
CA GLU A 96 -3.87 8.93 -11.19
C GLU A 96 -2.44 8.41 -11.37
N LYS A 97 -1.67 9.04 -12.28
CA LYS A 97 -0.29 8.64 -12.52
C LYS A 97 0.54 8.78 -11.24
N GLY A 98 1.08 7.66 -10.76
CA GLY A 98 1.93 7.61 -9.57
C GLY A 98 1.19 7.33 -8.26
N ASP A 99 -0.15 7.27 -8.27
CA ASP A 99 -0.92 6.82 -7.11
C ASP A 99 -0.50 5.40 -6.71
N VAL A 100 -0.53 5.16 -5.39
CA VAL A 100 -0.27 3.84 -4.82
C VAL A 100 -1.58 3.08 -4.66
N LEU A 101 -1.71 1.95 -5.35
CA LEU A 101 -2.76 0.97 -5.07
C LEU A 101 -2.23 -0.05 -4.05
N PHE A 102 -2.75 -0.01 -2.82
CA PHE A 102 -2.43 -0.97 -1.78
C PHE A 102 -3.53 -2.04 -1.68
N ILE A 103 -3.17 -3.28 -1.97
CA ILE A 103 -4.04 -4.46 -1.86
C ILE A 103 -3.58 -5.30 -0.67
N ASP A 104 -4.28 -5.16 0.46
CA ASP A 104 -3.99 -6.03 1.61
C ASP A 104 -4.46 -7.46 1.35
N GLU A 105 -3.81 -8.44 1.96
CA GLU A 105 -4.12 -9.86 1.76
C GLU A 105 -4.23 -10.26 0.27
N ILE A 106 -3.36 -9.71 -0.60
CA ILE A 106 -3.37 -9.97 -2.05
C ILE A 106 -3.34 -11.47 -2.40
N HIS A 107 -2.78 -12.30 -1.53
CA HIS A 107 -2.78 -13.77 -1.67
C HIS A 107 -4.18 -14.41 -1.59
N ARG A 108 -5.21 -13.68 -1.18
CA ARG A 108 -6.61 -14.13 -1.12
C ARG A 108 -7.43 -13.69 -2.34
N LEU A 109 -6.80 -13.03 -3.30
CA LEU A 109 -7.42 -12.61 -4.54
C LEU A 109 -7.76 -13.85 -5.38
N GLN A 110 -8.94 -13.90 -5.98
CA GLN A 110 -9.36 -15.07 -6.76
C GLN A 110 -8.46 -15.23 -8.01
N PRO A 111 -8.05 -16.45 -8.39
CA PRO A 111 -7.16 -16.64 -9.54
C PRO A 111 -7.67 -15.98 -10.83
N THR A 112 -8.99 -16.02 -11.05
CA THR A 112 -9.64 -15.37 -12.20
C THR A 112 -9.50 -13.86 -12.19
N ILE A 113 -9.39 -13.22 -11.03
CA ILE A 113 -9.18 -11.77 -10.89
C ILE A 113 -7.68 -11.44 -10.99
N GLU A 114 -6.81 -12.33 -10.49
CA GLU A 114 -5.35 -12.18 -10.59
C GLU A 114 -4.90 -12.10 -12.04
N GLU A 115 -5.53 -12.86 -12.94
CA GLU A 115 -5.26 -12.79 -14.38
C GLU A 115 -5.47 -11.39 -14.99
N TYR A 116 -6.38 -10.59 -14.42
CA TYR A 116 -6.62 -9.20 -14.87
C TYR A 116 -5.59 -8.21 -14.31
N LEU A 117 -4.80 -8.58 -13.30
CA LEU A 117 -3.71 -7.75 -12.79
C LEU A 117 -2.47 -7.82 -13.70
N TYR A 118 -2.22 -8.94 -14.39
CA TYR A 118 -1.00 -9.09 -15.20
C TYR A 118 -0.79 -7.99 -16.24
N PRO A 119 -1.79 -7.52 -17.00
CA PRO A 119 -1.58 -6.44 -17.97
C PRO A 119 -1.36 -5.07 -17.32
N ALA A 120 -1.70 -4.93 -16.03
CA ALA A 120 -1.53 -3.70 -15.27
C ALA A 120 -0.17 -3.64 -14.52
N MET A 121 0.62 -4.71 -14.54
CA MET A 121 1.96 -4.84 -13.98
C MET A 121 3.04 -4.86 -15.06
#